data_AF-A0A397EXW4-F1
#
_entry.id   AF-A0A397EXW4-F1
#
_cell.length_a   1.000
_cell.length_b   1.000
_cell.length_c   1.000
_cell.angle_alpha   90.00
_cell.angle_beta   90.00
_cell.angle_gamma   90.00
#
_symmetry.space_group_name_H-M   'P 1'
#
loop_
_entity.id
_entity.type
_entity.pdbx_description
1 polymer ?
#
loop_
_entity_poly.entity_id
_entity_poly.type
_entity_poly.pdbx_seq_one_letter_code
_entity_poly.pdbx_strand_id
1 'polypeptide(L)'
;DAARRRTRILFLRRGLDRSLVEDLRTRATKLDGVHFTVQLDTQTTDLVTGMSLEAALDWLKLPHLPPSVTLRPVAWLQHLVTSSVVD
;
A
#
# COMPACT_ATOMS: atom_id res chain seq x y z
N ASP A 1 -22.34 1.95 13.14
CA ASP A 1 -21.50 2.50 12.08
C ASP A 1 -20.03 2.59 12.46
N ALA A 2 -19.29 1.49 12.31
CA ALA A 2 -17.84 1.60 12.28
C ALA A 2 -17.49 2.27 10.95
N ALA A 3 -17.07 3.54 10.99
CA ALA A 3 -16.56 4.24 9.82
C ALA A 3 -15.54 3.34 9.12
N ARG A 4 -15.94 2.69 8.02
CA ARG A 4 -15.10 1.74 7.27
C ARG A 4 -13.90 2.55 6.80
N ARG A 5 -12.76 2.39 7.46
CA ARG A 5 -11.59 3.24 7.29
C ARG A 5 -11.10 3.04 5.85
N ARG A 6 -11.36 4.02 4.99
CA ARG A 6 -10.93 3.99 3.58
C ARG A 6 -9.41 3.91 3.56
N THR A 7 -8.89 2.78 3.10
CA THR A 7 -7.46 2.51 3.00
C THR A 7 -6.97 3.08 1.67
N ARG A 8 -6.03 4.00 1.72
CA ARG A 8 -5.43 4.62 0.54
C ARG A 8 -3.95 4.28 0.46
N ILE A 9 -3.61 3.47 -0.53
CA ILE A 9 -2.33 2.79 -0.62
C ILE A 9 -1.49 3.42 -1.73
N LEU A 10 -0.31 3.92 -1.36
CA LEU A 10 0.77 4.09 -2.33
C LEU A 10 1.57 2.79 -2.38
N PHE A 11 1.58 2.11 -3.53
CA PHE A 11 2.32 0.86 -3.70
C PHE A 11 3.57 1.06 -4.57
N LEU A 12 4.75 1.03 -3.93
CA LEU A 12 6.03 1.09 -4.63
C LEU A 12 6.40 -0.30 -5.17
N ARG A 13 6.49 -0.39 -6.49
CA ARG A 13 6.74 -1.64 -7.23
C ARG A 13 8.23 -1.97 -7.38
N ARG A 14 9.11 -1.05 -6.97
CA ARG A 14 10.55 -1.14 -7.24
C ARG A 14 11.15 -2.31 -6.45
N GLY A 15 11.94 -3.13 -7.13
CA GLY A 15 12.55 -4.33 -6.54
C GLY A 15 11.58 -5.50 -6.35
N LEU A 16 10.34 -5.40 -6.85
CA LEU A 16 9.34 -6.47 -6.79
C LEU A 16 9.13 -7.10 -8.14
N ASP A 17 8.76 -8.39 -8.13
CA ASP A 17 8.32 -9.08 -9.32
C ASP A 17 7.06 -8.42 -9.91
N ARG A 18 7.07 -8.19 -11.22
CA ARG A 18 5.97 -7.49 -11.91
C ARG A 18 4.65 -8.24 -11.80
N SER A 19 4.68 -9.56 -11.97
CA SER A 19 3.47 -10.39 -11.92
C SER A 19 2.84 -10.32 -10.53
N LEU A 20 3.64 -10.43 -9.47
CA LEU A 20 3.18 -10.29 -8.08
C LEU A 20 2.48 -8.94 -7.84
N VAL A 21 3.06 -7.84 -8.33
CA VAL A 21 2.52 -6.50 -8.14
C VAL A 21 1.19 -6.33 -8.87
N GLU A 22 1.10 -6.79 -10.11
CA GLU A 22 -0.13 -6.72 -10.91
C GLU A 22 -1.25 -7.58 -10.28
N ASP A 23 -0.92 -8.76 -9.78
CA ASP A 23 -1.85 -9.66 -9.10
C ASP A 23 -2.39 -9.03 -7.81
N LEU A 24 -1.50 -8.55 -6.94
CA LEU A 24 -1.89 -7.91 -5.68
C LEU A 24 -2.74 -6.67 -5.90
N ARG A 25 -2.36 -5.83 -6.86
CA ARG A 25 -3.12 -4.64 -7.20
C ARG A 25 -4.51 -5.01 -7.71
N THR A 26 -4.61 -5.97 -8.62
CA THR A 26 -5.88 -6.44 -9.19
C THR A 26 -6.82 -7.00 -8.13
N ARG A 27 -6.30 -7.82 -7.20
CA ARG A 27 -7.09 -8.39 -6.11
C ARG A 27 -7.50 -7.31 -5.09
N ALA A 28 -6.58 -6.43 -4.70
CA ALA A 28 -6.84 -5.37 -3.74
C ALA A 28 -7.86 -4.34 -4.24
N THR A 29 -7.89 -4.01 -5.54
CA THR A 29 -8.90 -3.09 -6.11
C THR A 29 -10.33 -3.62 -6.05
N LYS A 30 -10.52 -4.93 -5.80
CA LYS A 30 -11.84 -5.54 -5.64
C LYS A 30 -12.36 -5.44 -4.19
N LEU A 31 -11.50 -5.05 -3.24
CA LEU A 31 -11.87 -4.92 -1.84
C LEU A 31 -12.57 -3.59 -1.60
N ASP A 32 -13.70 -3.62 -0.88
CA ASP A 32 -14.38 -2.38 -0.54
C ASP A 32 -13.52 -1.49 0.38
N GLY A 33 -13.48 -0.21 0.07
CA GLY A 33 -12.71 0.79 0.81
C GLY A 33 -11.20 0.79 0.55
N VAL A 34 -10.67 0.00 -0.39
CA VAL A 34 -9.26 0.04 -0.80
C VAL A 34 -9.09 0.84 -2.09
N HIS A 35 -8.22 1.86 -2.05
CA HIS A 35 -7.90 2.68 -3.22
C HIS A 35 -6.38 2.84 -3.36
N PHE A 36 -5.87 2.74 -4.58
CA PHE A 36 -4.47 3.03 -4.86
C PHE A 36 -4.26 4.49 -5.25
N THR A 37 -3.24 5.12 -4.68
CA THR A 37 -2.75 6.44 -5.10
C THR A 37 -1.49 6.26 -5.95
N VAL A 38 -1.24 7.22 -6.84
CA VAL A 38 -0.06 7.22 -7.73
C VAL A 38 1.12 7.98 -7.14
N GLN A 39 0.86 8.84 -6.16
CA GLN A 39 1.83 9.66 -5.45
C GLN A 39 1.44 9.74 -3.98
N LEU A 40 2.39 10.11 -3.14
CA LEU A 40 2.12 10.36 -1.73
C LEU A 40 1.34 11.67 -1.61
N ASP A 41 0.14 11.62 -1.06
CA ASP A 41 -0.72 12.78 -0.85
C ASP A 41 -1.32 12.79 0.56
N THR A 42 -2.07 13.85 0.89
CA THR A 42 -2.70 14.02 2.22
C THR A 42 -3.76 12.98 2.55
N GLN A 43 -4.21 12.21 1.55
CA GLN A 43 -5.21 11.17 1.74
C GLN A 43 -4.59 9.78 1.85
N THR A 44 -3.31 9.63 1.51
CA THR A 44 -2.59 8.37 1.60
C THR A 44 -2.49 7.95 3.06
N THR A 45 -2.88 6.70 3.34
CA THR A 45 -2.86 6.13 4.70
C THR A 45 -1.75 5.11 4.86
N ASP A 46 -1.38 4.42 3.78
CA ASP A 46 -0.42 3.33 3.82
C ASP A 46 0.56 3.41 2.64
N LEU A 47 1.85 3.24 2.94
CA LEU A 47 2.91 3.06 1.96
C LEU A 47 3.32 1.58 1.95
N VAL A 48 3.01 0.87 0.88
CA VAL A 48 3.41 -0.53 0.69
C VAL A 48 4.67 -0.58 -0.17
N THR A 49 5.71 -1.25 0.32
CA THR A 49 6.98 -1.41 -0.42
C THR A 49 7.72 -2.67 0.04
N GLY A 50 8.57 -3.21 -0.85
CA GLY A 50 9.58 -4.23 -0.51
C GLY A 50 10.93 -3.63 -0.12
N MET A 51 11.09 -2.31 -0.22
CA MET A 51 12.32 -1.59 0.10
C MET A 51 12.44 -1.34 1.62
N SER A 52 13.65 -1.04 2.10
CA SER A 52 13.81 -0.45 3.44
C SER A 52 13.16 0.93 3.51
N LEU A 53 12.84 1.41 4.73
CA LEU A 53 12.30 2.75 4.94
C LEU A 53 13.20 3.83 4.32
N GLU A 54 14.51 3.76 4.57
CA GLU A 54 15.49 4.73 4.06
C GLU A 54 15.48 4.78 2.53
N ALA A 55 15.53 3.64 1.85
CA ALA A 55 15.52 3.59 0.40
C ALA A 55 14.18 4.06 -0.19
N ALA A 56 13.06 3.80 0.50
CA ALA A 56 11.75 4.29 0.09
C ALA A 56 11.64 5.82 0.22
N LEU A 57 12.17 6.39 1.29
CA LEU A 57 12.23 7.83 1.52
C LEU A 57 13.12 8.53 0.49
N ASP A 58 14.30 7.98 0.20
CA ASP A 58 15.20 8.49 -0.84
C ASP A 58 14.51 8.49 -2.22
N TRP A 59 13.87 7.37 -2.58
CA TRP A 59 13.12 7.26 -3.83
C TRP A 59 11.98 8.28 -3.94
N LEU A 60 11.25 8.49 -2.84
CA LEU A 60 10.18 9.48 -2.76
C LEU A 60 10.70 10.93 -2.61
N LYS A 61 12.01 11.11 -2.44
CA LYS A 61 12.66 12.40 -2.15
C LYS A 61 12.09 13.07 -0.90
N LEU A 62 11.86 12.28 0.15
CA LEU A 62 11.29 12.74 1.41
C LEU A 62 12.30 12.60 2.55
N PRO A 63 12.34 13.57 3.48
CA PRO A 63 13.18 13.46 4.67
C PRO A 63 12.60 12.50 5.71
N HIS A 64 11.27 12.35 5.76
CA HIS A 64 10.55 11.47 6.67
C HIS A 64 9.18 11.12 6.10
N LEU A 65 8.59 10.03 6.61
CA LEU A 65 7.24 9.63 6.24
C LEU A 65 6.23 10.56 6.93
N PRO A 66 5.16 11.03 6.25
CA PRO A 66 4.12 11.82 6.89
C PRO A 66 3.50 11.08 8.08
N PRO A 67 3.16 11.77 9.19
CA PRO A 67 2.67 11.11 10.41
C PRO A 67 1.38 10.29 10.22
N SER A 68 0.58 10.63 9.21
CA SER A 68 -0.67 9.93 8.87
C SER A 68 -0.45 8.66 8.04
N VAL A 69 0.76 8.42 7.54
CA VAL A 69 1.08 7.31 6.64
C VAL A 69 1.79 6.22 7.42
N THR A 70 1.27 4.99 7.32
CA THR A 70 1.91 3.80 7.90
C THR A 70 2.75 3.09 6.84
N LEU A 71 4.01 2.79 7.15
CA LEU A 71 4.81 1.91 6.31
C LEU A 71 4.34 0.46 6.49
N ARG A 72 4.06 -0.23 5.38
CA ARG A 72 3.60 -1.61 5.35
C ARG A 72 4.53 -2.47 4.49
N PRO A 73 4.88 -3.69 4.94
CA PRO A 73 5.55 -4.66 4.07
C PRO A 73 4.58 -5.20 3.01
N VAL A 74 5.11 -5.71 1.90
CA VAL A 74 4.31 -6.37 0.84
C VAL A 74 3.45 -7.52 1.40
N ALA A 75 3.96 -8.25 2.40
CA ALA A 75 3.23 -9.32 3.08
C ALA A 75 1.89 -8.86 3.69
N TRP A 76 1.80 -7.61 4.17
CA TRP A 76 0.55 -7.08 4.69
C TRP A 76 -0.53 -6.99 3.58
N LEU A 77 -0.16 -6.54 2.38
CA LEU A 77 -1.09 -6.47 1.25
C LEU A 77 -1.46 -7.87 0.76
N GLN A 78 -0.52 -8.83 0.79
CA GLN A 78 -0.78 -10.25 0.49
C GLN A 78 -1.83 -10.84 1.44
N HIS A 79 -1.69 -10.59 2.75
CA HIS A 79 -2.67 -11.02 3.74
C HIS A 79 -4.01 -10.34 3.53
N LEU A 80 -4.03 -9.01 3.30
CA LEU A 80 -5.25 -8.26 3.06
C LEU A 80 -6.08 -8.85 1.91
N VAL A 81 -5.47 -9.13 0.77
CA VAL A 81 -6.18 -9.69 -0.39
C VAL A 81 -6.56 -11.16 -0.26
N THR A 82 -6.00 -11.87 0.72
CA THR A 82 -6.27 -13.30 0.96
C THR A 82 -7.36 -13.48 2.00
N SER A 83 -7.32 -12.72 3.11
CA SER A 83 -8.33 -12.78 4.16
C SER A 83 -9.71 -12.33 3.67
N SER A 84 -9.79 -11.40 2.71
CA SER A 84 -11.06 -10.94 2.16
C SER A 84 -11.75 -11.90 1.19
N VAL A 85 -11.15 -13.06 0.87
CA VAL A 85 -11.77 -14.10 0.03
C VAL A 85 -12.56 -15.12 0.88
N VAL A 86 -12.43 -15.04 2.22
CA VAL A 86 -12.96 -16.05 3.15
C VAL A 86 -14.19 -15.57 3.93
N ASP A 87 -14.74 -14.40 3.60
CA ASP A 87 -15.99 -13.85 4.14
C ASP A 87 -17.08 -13.76 3.05
#